data_AF-A0A851UYC0-F1
#
_entry.id   AF-A0A851UYC0-F1
#
_cell.length_a   1.000
_cell.length_b   1.000
_cell.length_c   1.000
_cell.angle_alpha   90.00
_cell.angle_beta   90.00
_cell.angle_gamma   90.00
#
_symmetry.space_group_name_H-M   'P 1'
#
loop_
_entity.id
_entity.type
_entity.pdbx_description
1 polymer ?
#
loop_
_entity_poly.entity_id
_entity_poly.type
_entity_poly.pdbx_seq_one_letter_code
_entity_poly.pdbx_strand_id
1 'polypeptide(L)'
;VLGNAHVSLFFAGGQSPGSARRALAAYAQAERVDPAAAANPDLHLNRATLLQYLERFQAALEGLSRAAELAPGWDEPRKRHGSLLEFLSRLCALLASRGKLRGKRRRGLAGP
;
A
#
# COMPACT_ATOMS: atom_id res chain seq x y z
N VAL A 1 -4.03 -19.24 4.90
CA VAL A 1 -4.18 -19.75 3.51
C VAL A 1 -5.30 -19.07 2.73
N LEU A 2 -6.52 -18.91 3.27
CA LEU A 2 -7.65 -18.30 2.54
C LEU A 2 -7.42 -16.85 2.04
N GLY A 3 -6.80 -15.99 2.88
CA GLY A 3 -6.45 -14.62 2.48
C GLY A 3 -5.55 -14.58 1.24
N ASN A 4 -4.50 -15.40 1.23
CA ASN A 4 -3.57 -15.48 0.11
C ASN A 4 -4.26 -15.98 -1.17
N ALA A 5 -5.18 -16.94 -1.07
CA ALA A 5 -5.96 -17.41 -2.23
C ALA A 5 -6.78 -16.27 -2.85
N HIS A 6 -7.40 -15.42 -2.03
CA HIS A 6 -8.12 -14.24 -2.52
C HIS A 6 -7.20 -13.15 -3.08
N VAL A 7 -5.98 -13.00 -2.56
CA VAL A 7 -4.95 -12.12 -3.14
C VAL A 7 -4.53 -12.62 -4.52
N SER A 8 -4.27 -13.92 -4.68
CA SER A 8 -3.97 -14.51 -5.99
C SER A 8 -5.13 -14.32 -6.96
N LEU A 9 -6.37 -14.54 -6.53
CA LEU A 9 -7.56 -14.29 -7.34
C LEU A 9 -7.75 -12.80 -7.68
N PHE A 10 -7.35 -11.89 -6.80
CA PHE A 10 -7.37 -10.45 -7.10
C PHE A 10 -6.41 -10.14 -8.24
N PHE A 11 -5.15 -10.57 -8.15
CA PHE A 11 -4.15 -10.28 -9.18
C PHE A 11 -4.41 -11.02 -10.50
N ALA A 12 -4.86 -12.27 -10.45
CA ALA A 12 -5.17 -13.06 -11.64
C ALA A 12 -6.53 -12.70 -12.27
N GLY A 13 -7.51 -12.31 -11.45
CA GLY A 13 -8.90 -12.09 -11.87
C GLY A 13 -9.24 -10.64 -12.21
N GLY A 14 -8.29 -9.88 -12.75
CA GLY A 14 -8.53 -8.51 -13.20
C GLY A 14 -8.77 -7.50 -12.07
N GLN A 15 -8.20 -7.73 -10.89
CA GLN A 15 -8.21 -6.78 -9.75
C GLN A 15 -9.62 -6.46 -9.23
N SER A 16 -10.49 -7.47 -9.20
CA SER A 16 -11.87 -7.32 -8.73
C SER A 16 -11.94 -6.80 -7.27
N PRO A 17 -12.69 -5.71 -7.01
CA PRO A 17 -12.91 -5.20 -5.65
C PRO A 17 -13.51 -6.24 -4.70
N GLY A 18 -14.29 -7.20 -5.22
CA GLY A 18 -14.86 -8.29 -4.42
C GLY A 18 -13.79 -9.24 -3.87
N SER A 19 -12.79 -9.59 -4.67
CA SER A 19 -11.68 -10.44 -4.25
C SER A 19 -10.79 -9.72 -3.24
N ALA A 20 -10.52 -8.43 -3.45
CA ALA A 20 -9.79 -7.61 -2.48
C ALA A 20 -10.49 -7.56 -1.11
N ARG A 21 -11.81 -7.29 -1.08
CA ARG A 21 -12.58 -7.28 0.17
C ARG A 21 -12.53 -8.62 0.91
N ARG A 22 -12.67 -9.73 0.18
CA ARG A 22 -12.59 -11.07 0.78
C ARG A 22 -11.19 -11.38 1.32
N ALA A 23 -10.13 -10.99 0.62
CA ALA A 23 -8.76 -11.15 1.10
C ALA A 23 -8.54 -10.40 2.42
N LEU A 24 -8.92 -9.12 2.48
CA LEU A 24 -8.79 -8.31 3.69
C LEU A 24 -9.61 -8.85 4.86
N ALA A 25 -10.85 -9.27 4.60
CA ALA A 25 -11.70 -9.89 5.61
C ALA A 25 -11.10 -11.20 6.15
N ALA A 26 -10.51 -12.03 5.27
CA ALA A 26 -9.86 -13.27 5.66
C ALA A 26 -8.62 -13.04 6.53
N TYR A 27 -7.81 -12.00 6.24
CA TYR A 27 -6.68 -11.64 7.10
C TYR A 27 -7.14 -11.15 8.49
N ALA A 28 -8.11 -10.22 8.54
CA ALA A 28 -8.64 -9.72 9.80
C ALA A 28 -9.28 -10.84 10.64
N GLN A 29 -9.99 -11.75 9.98
CA GLN A 29 -10.57 -12.91 10.64
C GLN A 29 -9.48 -13.85 11.18
N ALA A 30 -8.39 -14.07 10.45
CA ALA A 30 -7.27 -14.90 10.90
C ALA A 30 -6.64 -14.35 12.20
N GLU A 31 -6.35 -13.05 12.24
CA GLU A 31 -5.82 -12.40 13.45
C GLU A 31 -6.80 -12.45 14.64
N ARG A 32 -8.11 -12.46 14.37
CA ARG A 32 -9.14 -12.53 15.42
C ARG A 32 -9.28 -13.92 16.03
N VAL A 33 -9.16 -14.97 15.21
CA VAL A 33 -9.37 -16.36 15.67
C VAL A 33 -8.10 -17.02 16.17
N ASP A 34 -6.96 -16.60 15.64
CA ASP A 34 -5.65 -17.17 15.96
C ASP A 34 -4.65 -16.05 16.26
N PRO A 35 -4.32 -15.81 17.53
CA PRO A 35 -3.29 -14.85 17.91
C PRO A 35 -1.93 -15.12 17.27
N ALA A 36 -1.60 -16.37 16.93
CA ALA A 36 -0.36 -16.70 16.24
C ALA A 36 -0.34 -16.17 14.79
N ALA A 37 -1.51 -15.95 14.18
CA ALA A 37 -1.59 -15.31 12.87
C ALA A 37 -1.11 -13.85 12.91
N ALA A 38 -1.29 -13.14 14.03
CA ALA A 38 -0.76 -11.79 14.22
C ALA A 38 0.77 -11.75 14.45
N ALA A 39 1.39 -12.91 14.67
CA ALA A 39 2.84 -13.09 14.71
C ALA A 39 3.40 -13.59 13.37
N ASN A 40 2.57 -13.77 12.33
CA ASN A 40 3.00 -14.24 11.03
C ASN A 40 3.46 -13.08 10.12
N PRO A 41 4.77 -12.97 9.80
CA PRO A 41 5.28 -11.88 8.96
C PRO A 41 4.73 -11.93 7.52
N ASP A 42 4.51 -13.11 6.94
CA ASP A 42 3.96 -13.26 5.58
C ASP A 42 2.52 -12.72 5.47
N LEU A 43 1.73 -12.88 6.53
CA LEU A 43 0.37 -12.35 6.59
C LEU A 43 0.40 -10.84 6.43
N HIS A 44 1.25 -10.16 7.20
CA HIS A 44 1.39 -8.72 7.17
C HIS A 44 1.95 -8.22 5.83
N LEU A 45 2.95 -8.90 5.25
CA LEU A 45 3.50 -8.55 3.95
C LEU A 45 2.44 -8.66 2.83
N ASN A 46 1.71 -9.77 2.78
CA ASN A 46 0.71 -10.00 1.73
C ASN A 46 -0.46 -9.03 1.85
N ARG A 47 -0.93 -8.77 3.07
CA ARG A 47 -1.96 -7.76 3.33
C ARG A 47 -1.49 -6.37 2.92
N ALA A 48 -0.27 -5.99 3.30
CA ALA A 48 0.30 -4.69 2.94
C ALA A 48 0.44 -4.52 1.43
N THR A 49 0.86 -5.57 0.72
CA THR A 49 0.96 -5.57 -0.75
C THR A 49 -0.40 -5.29 -1.37
N LEU A 50 -1.46 -5.98 -0.93
CA LEU A 50 -2.82 -5.70 -1.41
C LEU A 50 -3.25 -4.27 -1.09
N LEU A 51 -2.99 -3.78 0.12
CA LEU A 51 -3.34 -2.42 0.54
C LEU A 51 -2.62 -1.34 -0.27
N GLN A 52 -1.35 -1.57 -0.62
CA GLN A 52 -0.59 -0.68 -1.50
C GLN A 52 -1.24 -0.58 -2.89
N TYR A 53 -1.65 -1.72 -3.47
CA TYR A 53 -2.38 -1.74 -4.75
C TYR A 53 -3.74 -1.03 -4.69
N LEU A 54 -4.38 -1.02 -3.52
CA LEU A 54 -5.63 -0.29 -3.27
C LEU A 54 -5.39 1.16 -2.85
N GLU A 55 -4.17 1.67 -2.96
CA GLU A 55 -3.75 3.03 -2.59
C GLU A 55 -4.01 3.39 -1.10
N ARG A 56 -4.17 2.37 -0.24
CA ARG A 56 -4.30 2.53 1.21
C ARG A 56 -2.91 2.58 1.85
N PHE A 57 -2.14 3.59 1.48
CA PHE A 57 -0.71 3.64 1.73
C PHE A 57 -0.29 3.62 3.21
N GLN A 58 -1.04 4.32 4.08
CA GLN A 58 -0.75 4.33 5.52
C GLN A 58 -0.80 2.92 6.11
N ALA A 59 -1.89 2.18 5.85
CA ALA A 59 -2.06 0.81 6.32
C ALA A 59 -1.08 -0.17 5.67
N ALA A 60 -0.65 0.10 4.43
CA ALA A 60 0.40 -0.66 3.77
C ALA A 60 1.75 -0.48 4.49
N LEU A 61 2.13 0.75 4.83
CA LEU A 61 3.36 1.03 5.59
C LEU A 61 3.35 0.35 6.96
N GLU A 62 2.24 0.44 7.69
CA GLU A 62 2.08 -0.23 8.99
C GLU A 62 2.25 -1.76 8.86
N GLY A 63 1.66 -2.37 7.84
CA GLY A 63 1.82 -3.80 7.58
C GLY A 63 3.26 -4.19 7.20
N LEU A 64 3.94 -3.37 6.40
CA LEU A 64 5.35 -3.60 6.05
C LEU A 64 6.27 -3.46 7.25
N SER A 65 6.05 -2.45 8.11
CA SER A 65 6.77 -2.29 9.38
C SER A 65 6.58 -3.52 10.27
N ARG A 66 5.32 -3.97 10.41
CA ARG A 66 5.02 -5.12 11.25
C ARG A 66 5.69 -6.40 10.75
N ALA A 67 5.68 -6.64 9.44
CA ALA A 67 6.39 -7.77 8.85
C ALA A 67 7.91 -7.69 9.08
N ALA A 68 8.51 -6.50 8.99
CA ALA A 68 9.94 -6.29 9.25
C ALA A 68 10.32 -6.47 10.73
N GLU A 69 9.45 -6.10 11.66
CA GLU A 69 9.63 -6.31 13.10
C GLU A 69 9.59 -7.80 13.46
N LEU A 70 8.62 -8.54 12.88
CA LEU A 70 8.42 -9.96 13.15
C LEU A 70 9.52 -10.84 12.53
N ALA A 71 10.14 -10.40 11.42
CA ALA A 71 11.22 -11.13 10.76
C ALA A 71 12.40 -10.20 10.41
N PRO A 72 13.26 -9.84 11.40
CA PRO A 72 14.36 -8.89 11.17
C PRO A 72 15.40 -9.31 10.14
N GLY A 73 15.55 -10.61 9.90
CA GLY A 73 16.45 -11.19 8.89
C GLY A 73 15.82 -11.32 7.50
N TRP A 74 14.54 -10.96 7.35
CA TRP A 74 13.86 -10.91 6.06
C TRP A 74 13.87 -9.47 5.54
N ASP A 75 14.72 -9.20 4.55
CA ASP A 75 14.91 -7.83 4.07
C ASP A 75 13.73 -7.27 3.26
N GLU A 76 12.91 -8.14 2.66
CA GLU A 76 11.90 -7.74 1.68
C GLU A 76 10.88 -6.72 2.24
N PRO A 77 10.28 -6.92 3.43
CA PRO A 77 9.37 -5.92 4.01
C PRO A 77 10.04 -4.57 4.25
N ARG A 78 11.28 -4.56 4.77
CA ARG A 78 12.04 -3.31 5.02
C ARG A 78 12.34 -2.57 3.71
N LYS A 79 12.75 -3.30 2.67
CA LYS A 79 12.99 -2.73 1.33
C LYS A 79 11.72 -2.14 0.74
N ARG A 80 10.60 -2.87 0.77
CA ARG A 80 9.30 -2.37 0.30
C ARG A 80 8.82 -1.16 1.08
N HIS A 81 9.00 -1.14 2.40
CA HIS A 81 8.66 0.00 3.24
C HIS A 81 9.43 1.26 2.82
N GLY A 82 10.76 1.16 2.67
CA GLY A 82 11.60 2.25 2.21
C GLY A 82 11.18 2.76 0.82
N SER A 83 11.01 1.86 -0.15
CA SER A 83 10.57 2.21 -1.50
C SER A 83 9.22 2.92 -1.52
N LEU A 84 8.26 2.50 -0.68
CA LEU A 84 6.95 3.14 -0.60
C LEU A 84 7.05 4.54 0.02
N LEU A 85 7.85 4.73 1.08
CA LEU A 85 8.10 6.04 1.66
C LEU A 85 8.76 7.01 0.67
N GLU A 86 9.75 6.54 -0.09
CA GLU A 86 10.41 7.35 -1.11
C GLU A 86 9.43 7.75 -2.22
N PHE A 87 8.60 6.81 -2.68
CA PHE A 87 7.57 7.06 -3.68
C PHE A 87 6.58 8.15 -3.21
N LEU A 88 6.03 8.00 -2.01
CA LEU A 88 5.06 8.94 -1.44
C LEU A 88 5.69 10.31 -1.20
N SER A 89 6.93 10.35 -0.72
CA SER A 89 7.66 11.60 -0.50
C SER A 89 7.86 12.37 -1.81
N ARG A 90 8.25 11.67 -2.88
CA ARG A 90 8.39 12.25 -4.23
C ARG A 90 7.06 12.72 -4.80
N LEU A 91 6.01 11.92 -4.62
CA LEU A 91 4.65 12.26 -5.06
C LEU A 91 4.15 13.54 -4.38
N CYS A 92 4.29 13.63 -3.05
CA CYS A 92 3.94 14.83 -2.29
C CYS A 92 4.72 16.06 -2.74
N ALA A 93 6.04 15.94 -2.97
CA ALA A 93 6.86 17.03 -3.48
C ALA A 93 6.44 17.52 -4.88
N LEU A 94 6.06 16.58 -5.77
CA LEU A 94 5.53 16.92 -7.09
C LEU A 94 4.18 17.64 -7.00
N LEU A 95 3.27 17.17 -6.14
CA LEU A 95 1.98 17.82 -5.91
C LEU A 95 2.16 19.24 -5.35
N ALA A 96 3.04 19.43 -4.37
CA ALA A 96 3.35 20.73 -3.78
C ALA A 96 3.92 21.72 -4.80
N SER A 97 4.73 21.23 -5.75
CA SER A 97 5.33 22.05 -6.81
C SER A 97 4.45 22.22 -8.06
N ARG A 98 3.18 21.76 -8.05
CA ARG A 98 2.30 21.66 -9.24
C ARG A 98 3.00 21.01 -10.44
N GLY A 99 3.80 19.97 -10.19
CA GLY A 99 4.56 19.25 -11.21
C GLY A 99 5.59 20.12 -11.94
N LYS A 100 6.09 21.20 -11.31
CA LYS A 100 6.97 22.20 -11.95
C LYS A 100 6.34 22.89 -13.17
N LEU A 101 5.01 22.86 -13.30
CA LEU A 101 4.31 23.59 -14.35
C LEU A 101 4.48 25.09 -14.09
N ARG A 102 5.44 25.71 -14.79
CA ARG A 102 5.59 27.16 -14.84
C ARG A 102 4.25 27.74 -15.27
N GLY A 103 3.56 28.39 -14.33
CA GLY A 103 2.34 29.13 -14.65
C GLY A 103 2.65 30.10 -15.78
N LYS A 104 2.06 29.89 -16.95
CA LYS A 104 1.97 30.96 -17.95
C LYS A 104 1.25 32.11 -17.25
N ARG A 105 2.00 33.12 -16.83
CA ARG A 105 1.46 34.40 -16.38
C ARG A 105 0.52 34.85 -17.51
N ARG A 106 -0.77 34.92 -17.22
CA ARG A 106 -1.73 35.62 -18.10
C ARG A 106 -1.23 37.06 -18.16
N ARG A 107 -0.50 37.39 -19.24
CA ARG A 107 -0.13 38.77 -19.57
C ARG A 107 -1.43 39.51 -19.86
N GLY A 108 -1.51 40.72 -19.34
CA GLY A 108 -2.74 41.49 -19.20
C GLY A 108 -3.51 41.66 -20.50
N LEU A 109 -4.83 41.61 -20.37
CA LEU A 109 -5.74 42.37 -21.22
C LEU A 109 -6.58 43.20 -20.25
N ALA A 110 -5.99 44.33 -19.83
CA ALA A 110 -6.74 45.47 -19.35
C ALA A 110 -6.80 46.45 -20.53
N GLY A 111 -8.01 46.69 -21.02
CA GLY A 111 -8.39 47.64 -22.06
C GLY A 111 -9.88 47.43 -22.34
N PRO A 112 -10.70 48.47 -22.12
CA PRO A 112 -10.97 49.42 -23.20
C PRO A 112 -10.29 50.78 -23.02
#